data_AF-A0A934CCN2-F1
#
_entry.id   AF-A0A934CCN2-F1
#
_cell.length_a   1.000
_cell.length_b   1.000
_cell.length_c   1.000
_cell.angle_alpha   90.00
_cell.angle_beta   90.00
_cell.angle_gamma   90.00
#
_symmetry.space_group_name_H-M   'P 1'
#
loop_
_entity.id
_entity.type
_entity.pdbx_description
1 polymer ?
#
loop_
_entity_poly.entity_id
_entity_poly.type
_entity_poly.pdbx_seq_one_letter_code
_entity_poly.pdbx_strand_id
1 'polypeptide(L)' 'MRTNIVIDDKLMRDTLRATGVKTKREVVELGLRALLRLRQQEEIRGFRGMLDWQGDLDAMRTDR' A
#
# COMPACT_ATOMS: atom_id res chain seq x y z
N MET A 1 -10.50 -10.13 -16.82
CA MET A 1 -10.58 -11.60 -16.66
C MET A 1 -11.67 -11.91 -15.64
N ARG A 2 -12.54 -12.89 -15.89
CA ARG A 2 -13.56 -13.31 -14.91
C ARG A 2 -13.02 -14.54 -14.17
N THR A 3 -12.96 -14.46 -12.84
CA THR A 3 -12.41 -15.52 -11.98
C THR A 3 -13.37 -15.77 -10.83
N ASN A 4 -13.59 -17.04 -10.50
CA ASN A 4 -14.36 -17.44 -9.33
C ASN A 4 -13.38 -17.73 -8.18
N ILE A 5 -13.51 -16.99 -7.09
CA ILE A 5 -12.66 -17.11 -5.90
C ILE A 5 -13.53 -17.06 -4.65
N VAL A 6 -13.16 -17.82 -3.63
CA VAL A 6 -13.82 -17.81 -2.32
C VAL A 6 -13.11 -16.79 -1.45
N ILE A 7 -13.86 -15.83 -0.89
CA ILE A 7 -13.35 -14.79 -0.01
C ILE A 7 -14.22 -14.78 1.26
N ASP A 8 -13.60 -14.57 2.42
CA ASP A 8 -14.31 -14.40 3.66
C ASP A 8 -15.28 -13.20 3.61
N ASP A 9 -16.53 -13.43 4.00
CA ASP A 9 -17.59 -12.42 3.92
C ASP A 9 -17.40 -11.29 4.92
N LYS A 10 -16.80 -11.56 6.09
CA LYS A 10 -16.53 -10.51 7.08
C LYS A 10 -15.46 -9.57 6.55
N LEU A 11 -14.37 -10.12 6.01
CA LEU A 11 -13.30 -9.36 5.37
C LEU A 11 -13.85 -8.47 4.25
N MET A 12 -14.72 -9.00 3.38
CA MET A 12 -15.30 -8.22 2.29
C MET A 12 -16.17 -7.07 2.81
N ARG A 13 -17.01 -7.31 3.83
CA ARG A 13 -17.85 -6.27 4.45
C ARG A 13 -17.03 -5.18 5.13
N ASP A 14 -16.01 -5.57 5.89
CA ASP A 14 -15.14 -4.64 6.62
C ASP A 14 -14.35 -3.78 5.61
N THR A 15 -13.88 -4.38 4.52
CA THR A 15 -13.16 -3.66 3.47
C THR A 15 -14.07 -2.69 2.70
N LEU A 16 -15.30 -3.10 2.34
CA LEU A 16 -16.29 -2.20 1.72
C LEU A 16 -16.57 -0.99 2.61
N ARG A 17 -16.75 -1.22 3.91
CA ARG A 17 -16.99 -0.14 4.89
C ARG A 17 -15.80 0.79 5.03
N ALA A 18 -14.58 0.24 5.10
CA ALA A 18 -13.36 1.02 5.27
C ALA A 18 -12.99 1.84 4.03
N THR A 19 -13.27 1.32 2.83
CA THR A 19 -12.87 1.95 1.56
C THR A 19 -13.97 2.79 0.91
N GLY A 20 -15.24 2.60 1.31
CA GLY A 20 -16.40 3.31 0.76
C GLY A 20 -16.79 2.90 -0.66
N VAL A 21 -16.14 1.89 -1.24
CA VAL A 21 -16.46 1.38 -2.59
C VAL A 21 -17.74 0.55 -2.57
N LYS A 22 -18.42 0.48 -3.71
CA LYS A 22 -19.80 -0.06 -3.78
C LYS A 22 -19.83 -1.53 -4.15
N THR A 23 -18.82 -2.03 -4.86
CA THR A 23 -18.86 -3.37 -5.43
C THR A 23 -17.73 -4.26 -4.95
N LYS A 24 -17.99 -5.58 -4.85
CA LYS A 24 -16.98 -6.59 -4.54
C LYS A 24 -15.82 -6.58 -5.56
N ARG A 25 -16.12 -6.28 -6.84
CA ARG A 25 -15.10 -6.18 -7.90
C ARG A 25 -14.12 -5.03 -7.64
N GLU A 26 -14.63 -3.85 -7.26
CA GLU A 26 -13.79 -2.69 -6.95
C GLU A 26 -12.89 -2.95 -5.74
N VAL A 27 -13.43 -3.61 -4.70
CA VAL A 27 -12.62 -4.01 -3.53
C VAL A 27 -11.45 -4.89 -3.95
N VAL A 28 -11.71 -5.92 -4.76
CA VAL A 28 -10.67 -6.85 -5.21
C VAL A 28 -9.63 -6.13 -6.06
N GLU A 29 -10.06 -5.27 -6.99
CA GLU A 29 -9.13 -4.52 -7.83
C GLU A 29 -8.28 -3.52 -7.02
N LEU A 30 -8.88 -2.84 -6.05
CA LEU A 30 -8.17 -1.95 -5.13
C LEU A 30 -7.15 -2.72 -4.29
N GLY A 31 -7.52 -3.90 -3.77
CA GLY A 31 -6.62 -4.76 -3.02
C GLY A 31 -5.42 -5.23 -3.83
N LEU A 32 -5.63 -5.64 -5.09
CA LEU A 32 -4.55 -6.04 -5.98
C LEU A 32 -3.60 -4.88 -6.31
N ARG A 33 -4.14 -3.68 -6.57
CA ARG A 33 -3.33 -2.48 -6.80
C ARG A 33 -2.52 -2.10 -5.55
N ALA A 34 -3.13 -2.19 -4.37
CA ALA A 34 -2.44 -1.91 -3.11
C ALA A 34 -1.29 -2.90 -2.87
N LEU A 35 -1.51 -4.19 -3.12
CA LEU A 35 -0.47 -5.21 -3.00
C LEU A 35 0.72 -4.92 -3.93
N LEU A 36 0.46 -4.59 -5.19
CA LEU A 36 1.52 -4.24 -6.14
C LEU A 36 2.30 -3.01 -5.68
N ARG A 37 1.61 -1.96 -5.22
CA ARG A 37 2.24 -0.74 -4.70
C ARG A 37 3.13 -1.03 -3.50
N LEU A 38 2.68 -1.87 -2.58
CA LEU A 38 3.49 -2.26 -1.41
C LEU A 38 4.78 -2.97 -1.82
N ARG A 39 4.72 -3.87 -2.81
CA ARG A 39 5.91 -4.56 -3.33
C ARG A 39 6.89 -3.62 -4.03
N GLN A 40 6.38 -2.67 -4.83
CA GLN A 40 7.22 -1.64 -5.44
C GLN A 40 7.90 -0.76 -4.38
N GLN A 41 7.21 -0.45 -3.28
CA GLN A 41 7.80 0.28 -2.16
C GLN A 41 8.85 -0.54 -1.39
N GLU A 42 8.72 -1.86 -1.35
CA GLU A 42 9.75 -2.72 -0.76
C GLU A 42 11.06 -2.68 -1.55
N GLU A 43 11.02 -2.54 -2.87
CA GLU A 43 12.23 -2.38 -3.70
C GLU A 43 13.04 -1.14 -3.30
N ILE A 44 12.36 -0.07 -2.85
CA ILE A 44 13.03 1.14 -2.33
C ILE A 44 13.92 0.79 -1.12
N ARG A 45 13.53 -0.21 -0.32
CA ARG A 45 14.35 -0.66 0.82
C ARG A 45 15.69 -1.24 0.39
N GLY A 46 15.79 -1.76 -0.84
CA GLY A 46 17.04 -2.27 -1.41
C GLY A 46 18.10 -1.18 -1.58
N PHE A 47 17.71 0.09 -1.69
CA PHE A 47 18.63 1.22 -1.78
C PHE A 47 19.16 1.71 -0.43
N ARG A 48 18.77 1.06 0.68
CA ARG A 48 19.25 1.40 2.03
C ARG A 48 20.77 1.25 2.11
N GLY A 49 21.46 2.34 2.41
CA GLY A 49 22.92 2.38 2.51
C GLY A 49 23.66 2.44 1.18
N MET A 50 22.95 2.44 0.04
CA MET A 50 23.54 2.60 -1.30
C MET A 50 23.45 4.04 -1.82
N LEU A 51 22.47 4.81 -1.33
CA LEU A 51 22.28 6.20 -1.73
C LEU A 51 23.08 7.11 -0.80
N ASP A 52 23.88 7.97 -1.39
CA ASP A 52 24.65 8.98 -0.68
C ASP A 52 23.71 10.13 -0.28
N TRP A 53 23.39 10.22 1.00
CA TRP A 53 22.47 11.23 1.52
C TRP A 53 23.21 12.55 1.70
N GLN A 54 22.89 13.54 0.87
CA GLN A 54 23.40 14.91 0.99
C GLN A 54 22.36 15.79 1.70
N GLY A 55 22.45 15.85 3.03
CA GLY A 55 21.61 16.73 3.86
C GLY A 55 22.04 16.72 5.32
N ASP A 56 22.02 17.89 5.96
CA ASP A 56 22.30 18.05 7.39
C ASP A 56 21.05 17.72 8.22
N LEU A 57 21.06 16.54 8.83
CA LEU A 57 19.94 16.06 9.65
C LEU A 57 19.76 16.85 10.95
N ASP A 58 20.83 17.44 11.47
CA ASP A 58 20.76 18.20 12.71
C ASP A 58 20.11 19.56 12.44
N ALA A 59 20.49 20.22 11.34
CA ALA A 59 19.85 21.47 10.90
C ALA A 59 18.33 21.32 10.67
N MET A 60 17.89 20.22 10.05
CA MET A 60 16.47 19.92 9.78
C MET A 60 15.63 19.56 11.02
N ARG A 61 16.27 19.36 12.17
CA ARG A 61 15.60 19.02 13.44
C ARG A 61 15.51 20.18 14.41
N THR A 62 16.21 21.28 14.12
CA THR A 62 16.33 22.45 15.00
C THR A 62 15.16 23.42 14.90
N ASP A 63 14.25 23.25 13.94
CA ASP A 63 12.98 23.97 13.84
C ASP A 63 11.98 23.41 14.87
N ARG A 64 12.20 23.81 16.13
CA ARG A 64 11.27 23.61 17.24
C ARG A 64 10.99 24.91 17.98
#